data_AF-A0A9X9A357-F1
#
_entry.id   AF-A0A9X9A357-F1
#
_cell.length_a   1.000
_cell.length_b   1.000
_cell.length_c   1.000
_cell.angle_alpha   90.00
_cell.angle_beta   90.00
_cell.angle_gamma   90.00
#
_symmetry.space_group_name_H-M   'P 1'
#
loop_
_entity.id
_entity.type
_entity.pdbx_description
1 polymer ?
#
loop_
_entity_poly.entity_id
_entity_poly.type
_entity_poly.pdbx_seq_one_letter_code
_entity_poly.pdbx_strand_id
1 'polypeptide(L)' 'MTEVKGKTANESRVFKTSRVFPTDLNDHNTLFGGKILAEMDMVASISASRHSRKECVTASMDWV' A
#
# COMPACT_ATOMS: atom_id res chain seq x y z
N MET A 1 -15.31 3.27 -28.46
CA MET A 1 -14.54 2.66 -27.36
C MET A 1 -13.19 3.34 -27.33
N THR A 2 -12.90 4.11 -26.28
CA THR A 2 -11.58 4.72 -26.08
C THR A 2 -10.56 3.62 -25.79
N GLU A 3 -9.50 3.59 -26.58
CA GLU A 3 -8.40 2.64 -26.45
C GLU A 3 -7.70 2.84 -25.10
N VAL A 4 -7.70 1.82 -24.24
CA VAL A 4 -7.02 1.89 -22.94
C VAL A 4 -5.54 1.65 -23.19
N LYS A 5 -4.77 2.74 -23.30
CA LYS A 5 -3.31 2.67 -23.37
C LYS A 5 -2.77 2.01 -22.10
N GLY A 6 -2.21 0.81 -22.24
CA GLY A 6 -1.56 0.10 -21.14
C GLY A 6 -0.43 0.92 -20.53
N LYS A 7 -0.34 0.91 -19.20
CA LYS A 7 0.74 1.55 -18.43
C LYS A 7 1.73 0.51 -17.96
N THR A 8 3.00 0.89 -17.90
CA THR A 8 4.04 0.07 -17.30
C THR A 8 3.91 0.04 -15.78
N ALA A 9 4.36 -1.03 -15.13
CA ALA A 9 4.31 -1.14 -13.67
C ALA A 9 5.09 -0.04 -12.94
N ASN A 10 6.12 0.53 -13.58
CA ASN A 10 6.92 1.60 -12.99
C ASN A 10 6.15 2.93 -12.88
N GLU A 11 5.17 3.19 -13.76
CA GLU A 11 4.38 4.43 -13.75
C GLU A 11 3.52 4.59 -12.49
N SER A 12 3.19 3.49 -11.81
CA SER A 12 2.42 3.48 -10.57
C SER A 12 3.23 3.10 -9.34
N ARG A 13 4.55 2.94 -9.44
CA ARG A 13 5.40 2.53 -8.31
C ARG A 13 5.39 3.59 -7.19
N VAL A 14 5.28 3.13 -5.95
CA VAL A 14 5.27 3.98 -4.73
C VAL A 14 6.29 3.43 -3.75
N PHE A 15 7.03 4.32 -3.09
CA PHE A 15 7.96 3.99 -2.02
C PHE A 15 7.58 4.76 -0.76
N LYS A 16 7.72 4.11 0.40
CA LYS A 16 7.60 4.75 1.71
C LYS A 16 8.70 4.18 2.60
N THR A 17 9.38 5.06 3.32
CA THR A 17 10.40 4.70 4.30
C THR A 17 10.01 5.34 5.62
N SER A 18 9.87 4.53 6.67
CA SER A 18 9.46 4.97 8.00
C SER A 18 10.38 4.36 9.05
N ARG A 19 10.56 5.06 10.17
CA ARG A 19 11.16 4.48 11.37
C ARG A 19 10.09 3.74 12.16
N VAL A 20 10.49 2.69 12.88
CA VAL A 20 9.64 2.03 13.85
C VAL A 20 9.74 2.79 15.17
N PHE A 21 8.60 3.25 15.69
CA PHE A 21 8.54 3.95 16.96
C PHE A 21 8.10 3.01 18.09
N PRO A 22 8.42 3.30 19.36
CA PRO A 22 8.02 2.46 20.49
C PRO A 22 6.51 2.23 20.60
N THR A 23 5.69 3.18 20.13
CA THR A 23 4.22 3.07 20.09
C THR A 23 3.71 2.00 19.13
N ASP A 24 4.54 1.60 18.15
CA ASP A 24 4.19 0.59 17.16
C ASP A 24 4.66 -0.81 17.57
N LEU A 25 5.34 -0.95 18.71
CA LEU A 25 5.88 -2.20 19.22
C LEU A 25 4.90 -2.88 20.19
N ASN A 26 4.92 -4.21 20.18
CA ASN A 26 4.29 -5.02 21.21
C ASN A 26 5.23 -5.27 22.41
N ASP A 27 4.74 -5.97 23.43
CA ASP A 27 5.50 -6.31 24.65
C ASP A 27 6.79 -7.12 24.39
N HIS A 28 6.92 -7.70 23.19
CA HIS A 28 8.11 -8.44 22.75
C HIS A 28 9.09 -7.58 21.95
N ASN A 29 8.92 -6.25 21.92
CA ASN A 29 9.72 -5.31 21.13
C ASN A 29 9.72 -5.62 19.63
N THR A 30 8.62 -6.20 19.12
CA THR A 30 8.42 -6.45 17.69
C THR A 30 7.28 -5.59 17.17
N LEU A 31 7.36 -5.19 15.90
CA LEU A 31 6.35 -4.34 15.26
C LEU A 31 5.01 -5.06 15.20
N PHE A 32 3.93 -4.39 15.61
CA PHE A 32 2.58 -4.93 15.45
C PHE A 32 2.30 -5.21 13.97
N GLY A 33 1.88 -6.44 13.66
CA GLY A 33 1.53 -6.84 12.29
C GLY A 33 0.45 -5.95 11.67
N GLY A 34 -0.53 -5.50 12.48
CA GLY A 34 -1.54 -4.54 12.05
C GLY A 34 -0.98 -3.20 11.57
N LYS A 35 0.13 -2.73 12.15
CA LYS A 35 0.81 -1.51 11.70
C LYS A 35 1.43 -1.72 10.32
N ILE A 36 2.08 -2.86 10.08
CA ILE A 36 2.63 -3.19 8.75
C ILE A 36 1.50 -3.26 7.72
N LEU A 37 0.40 -3.96 8.03
CA LEU A 37 -0.77 -4.09 7.16
C LEU A 37 -1.38 -2.73 6.80
N ALA A 38 -1.53 -1.83 7.77
CA ALA A 38 -2.03 -0.48 7.53
C ALA A 38 -1.09 0.34 6.63
N GLU A 39 0.23 0.23 6.84
CA GLU A 39 1.20 0.94 6.00
C GLU A 39 1.25 0.39 4.57
N MET A 40 1.03 -0.92 4.39
CA MET A 40 0.93 -1.59 3.08
C MET A 40 -0.31 -1.16 2.30
N ASP A 41 -1.49 -1.17 2.93
CA ASP A 41 -2.74 -0.73 2.30
C ASP A 41 -2.66 0.74 1.84
N MET A 42 -2.03 1.59 2.66
CA MET A 42 -1.80 2.99 2.31
C MET A 42 -0.92 3.17 1.06
N VAL A 43 0.18 2.42 0.92
CA VAL A 43 1.03 2.56 -0.29
C VAL A 43 0.38 1.91 -1.52
N ALA A 44 -0.37 0.82 -1.31
CA ALA A 44 -1.08 0.13 -2.37
C ALA A 44 -2.21 0.99 -2.96
N SER A 45 -2.99 1.70 -2.12
CA SER A 45 -4.04 2.61 -2.58
C SER A 45 -3.50 3.78 -3.41
N ILE A 46 -2.31 4.30 -3.08
CA ILE A 46 -1.62 5.32 -3.91
C ILE A 46 -1.18 4.71 -5.25
N SER A 47 -0.66 3.48 -5.26
CA SER A 47 -0.29 2.79 -6.50
C SER A 47 -1.51 2.56 -7.40
N ALA A 48 -2.62 2.07 -6.81
CA ALA A 48 -3.88 1.81 -7.51
C ALA A 48 -4.46 3.09 -8.12
N SER A 49 -4.53 4.18 -7.35
CA SER A 49 -5.03 5.48 -7.83
C SER A 49 -4.14 6.09 -8.93
N ARG A 50 -2.81 5.95 -8.85
CA ARG A 50 -1.90 6.35 -9.95
C ARG A 50 -2.14 5.56 -11.24
N HIS A 51 -2.33 4.24 -11.10
CA HIS A 51 -2.56 3.37 -12.24
C HIS A 51 -3.95 3.57 -12.87
N SER A 52 -4.99 3.73 -12.06
CA SER A 52 -6.37 3.88 -12.53
C SER A 52 -6.75 5.32 -12.90
N ARG A 53 -6.06 6.32 -12.33
CA ARG A 53 -6.44 7.74 -12.32
C ARG A 53 -7.86 7.98 -11.78
N LYS A 54 -8.25 7.16 -10.81
CA LYS A 54 -9.56 7.19 -10.14
C LYS A 54 -9.39 6.83 -8.66
N GLU A 55 -10.41 7.16 -7.87
CA GLU A 55 -10.52 6.61 -6.52
C GLU A 55 -10.69 5.09 -6.58
N CYS A 56 -10.01 4.40 -5.66
CA CYS A 56 -9.99 2.94 -5.58
C CYS A 56 -10.29 2.52 -4.14
N VAL A 57 -10.88 1.34 -4.01
CA VAL A 57 -11.18 0.72 -2.71
C VAL A 57 -10.42 -0.58 -2.60
N THR A 58 -9.94 -0.90 -1.39
CA THR A 58 -9.31 -2.19 -1.10
C THR A 58 -10.40 -3.25 -0.98
N ALA A 59 -10.49 -4.14 -1.97
CA ALA A 59 -11.50 -5.19 -2.00
C ALA A 59 -11.17 -6.35 -1.07
N SER A 60 -9.89 -6.74 -1.02
CA SER A 60 -9.37 -7.79 -0.16
C SER A 60 -7.86 -7.61 0.02
N MET A 61 -7.33 -8.27 1.05
CA MET A 61 -5.90 -8.46 1.24
C MET A 61 -5.63 -9.96 1.20
N ASP A 62 -4.57 -10.38 0.51
CA ASP A 62 -4.16 -11.78 0.54
C ASP A 62 -3.69 -12.16 1.95
N TRP A 63 -3.83 -13.42 2.30
CA TRP A 63 -3.50 -13.92 3.64
C TRP A 63 -1.98 -14.08 3.80
N VAL A 64 -1.53 -14.05 5.05
CA VAL A 64 -0.14 -14.31 5.46
C VAL A 64 -0.10 -15.57 6.31
#